data_AF-A0A6M3L6I4-F1
#
_entry.id   AF-A0A6M3L6I4-F1
#
_cell.length_a   1.000
_cell.length_b   1.000
_cell.length_c   1.000
_cell.angle_alpha   90.00
_cell.angle_beta   90.00
_cell.angle_gamma   90.00
#
_symmetry.space_group_name_H-M   'P 1'
#
loop_
_entity.id
_entity.type
_entity.pdbx_description
1 polymer ?
#
loop_
_entity_poly.entity_id
_entity_poly.type
_entity_poly.pdbx_seq_one_letter_code
_entity_poly.pdbx_strand_id
1 'polypeptide(L)'
;MRRLLDRVLYVLYWIPCLWRAWWWDGVYLLDILRHALRYNARAFRRWGHLESNEESAAQMDRAIAVLDRLIADDYASEDLERWSKKWGEATWGRSEEHPDFMRLGFENEKTDEDRQACRQEALEISAKEDGLRAADMDALLGLLREHLFEWWD
;
A
#
# COMPACT_ATOMS: atom_id res chain seq x y z
N MET A 1 -33.02 22.12 -6.67
CA MET A 1 -33.25 20.73 -6.24
C MET A 1 -32.19 19.75 -6.75
N ARG A 2 -31.91 19.62 -8.07
CA ARG A 2 -30.85 18.72 -8.58
C ARG A 2 -29.50 18.86 -7.87
N ARG A 3 -28.97 20.09 -7.78
CA ARG A 3 -27.69 20.37 -7.07
C ARG A 3 -27.67 19.96 -5.59
N LEU A 4 -28.83 19.92 -4.91
CA LEU A 4 -28.90 19.50 -3.51
C LEU A 4 -28.85 17.96 -3.41
N LEU A 5 -29.54 17.26 -4.32
CA LEU A 5 -29.48 15.81 -4.42
C LEU A 5 -28.06 15.34 -4.75
N ASP A 6 -27.38 15.99 -5.68
CA ASP A 6 -26.00 15.63 -6.04
C ASP A 6 -25.04 15.76 -4.86
N ARG A 7 -25.21 16.83 -4.05
CA ARG A 7 -24.44 17.02 -2.81
C ARG A 7 -24.74 15.97 -1.74
N VAL A 8 -26.01 15.58 -1.58
CA VAL A 8 -26.39 14.50 -0.65
C VAL A 8 -25.80 13.17 -1.10
N LEU A 9 -25.90 12.85 -2.39
CA LEU A 9 -25.31 11.63 -2.96
C LEU A 9 -23.79 11.61 -2.81
N TYR A 10 -23.13 12.76 -2.99
CA TYR A 10 -21.70 12.91 -2.74
C TYR A 10 -21.35 12.61 -1.28
N VAL A 11 -22.06 13.19 -0.31
CA VAL A 11 -21.83 12.89 1.11
C VAL A 11 -22.02 11.39 1.38
N LEU A 12 -23.10 10.79 0.87
CA LEU A 12 -23.35 9.36 1.03
C LEU A 12 -22.25 8.48 0.41
N TYR A 13 -21.68 8.90 -0.71
CA TYR A 13 -20.54 8.22 -1.34
C TYR A 13 -19.30 8.20 -0.43
N TRP A 14 -19.06 9.29 0.32
CA TRP A 14 -17.92 9.43 1.22
C TRP A 14 -18.07 8.72 2.57
N ILE A 15 -19.30 8.45 3.04
CA ILE A 15 -19.54 7.83 4.36
C ILE A 15 -18.73 6.54 4.59
N PRO A 16 -18.69 5.56 3.66
CA PRO A 16 -17.93 4.33 3.87
C PRO A 16 -16.42 4.57 4.04
N CYS A 17 -15.86 5.56 3.34
CA CYS A 17 -14.46 5.95 3.46
C CYS A 17 -14.19 6.60 4.82
N LEU A 18 -14.99 7.61 5.19
CA LEU A 18 -14.86 8.33 6.46
C LEU A 18 -15.13 7.45 7.69
N TRP A 19 -15.98 6.43 7.58
CA TRP A 19 -16.25 5.52 8.69
C TRP A 19 -15.03 4.65 9.04
N ARG A 20 -14.20 4.31 8.04
CA ARG A 20 -12.95 3.55 8.24
C ARG A 20 -11.85 4.39 8.90
N ALA A 21 -11.94 5.72 8.84
CA ALA A 21 -11.01 6.67 9.45
C ALA A 21 -10.80 6.51 10.95
N TRP A 22 -11.78 5.94 11.64
CA TRP A 22 -11.80 5.85 13.10
C TRP A 22 -10.60 5.08 13.67
N TRP A 23 -9.94 4.25 12.86
CA TRP A 23 -8.94 3.28 13.32
C TRP A 23 -7.48 3.79 13.31
N TRP A 24 -7.22 5.07 13.00
CA TRP A 24 -5.87 5.67 13.00
C TRP A 24 -4.82 4.87 12.22
N ASP A 25 -5.24 4.22 11.14
CA ASP A 25 -4.35 3.46 10.26
C ASP A 25 -3.51 4.44 9.42
N GLY A 26 -2.19 4.22 9.34
CA GLY A 26 -1.27 5.04 8.54
C GLY A 26 -1.62 5.05 7.05
N VAL A 27 -2.38 4.05 6.59
CA VAL A 27 -2.84 3.91 5.20
C VAL A 27 -4.08 4.76 4.90
N TYR A 28 -4.76 5.30 5.92
CA TYR A 28 -6.05 5.98 5.77
C TYR A 28 -6.00 7.19 4.82
N LEU A 29 -4.91 7.96 4.82
CA LEU A 29 -4.74 9.10 3.92
C LEU A 29 -4.70 8.65 2.44
N LEU A 30 -4.05 7.51 2.16
CA LEU A 30 -4.02 6.92 0.83
C LEU A 30 -5.41 6.45 0.40
N ASP A 31 -6.19 5.91 1.35
CA ASP A 31 -7.56 5.50 1.13
C ASP A 31 -8.49 6.66 0.75
N ILE A 32 -8.38 7.81 1.45
CA ILE A 32 -9.09 9.05 1.11
C ILE A 32 -8.74 9.48 -0.31
N LEU A 33 -7.45 9.55 -0.61
CA LEU A 33 -6.98 10.02 -1.91
C LEU A 33 -7.47 9.11 -3.03
N ARG A 34 -7.35 7.78 -2.85
CA ARG A 34 -7.87 6.78 -3.78
C ARG A 34 -9.36 6.96 -4.02
N HIS A 35 -10.13 7.19 -2.95
CA HIS A 35 -11.57 7.39 -3.03
C HIS A 35 -11.93 8.68 -3.79
N ALA A 36 -11.22 9.77 -3.54
CA ALA A 36 -11.39 11.04 -4.26
C ALA A 36 -11.08 10.89 -5.76
N LEU A 37 -9.95 10.27 -6.10
CA LEU A 37 -9.55 10.05 -7.50
C LEU A 37 -10.55 9.15 -8.23
N ARG A 38 -11.06 8.09 -7.59
CA ARG A 38 -12.09 7.21 -8.20
C ARG A 38 -13.38 7.98 -8.49
N TYR A 39 -13.77 8.87 -7.58
CA TYR A 39 -14.92 9.74 -7.80
C TYR A 39 -14.69 10.66 -9.01
N ASN A 40 -13.57 11.35 -9.06
CA ASN A 40 -13.25 12.28 -10.13
C ASN A 40 -13.09 11.58 -11.48
N ALA A 41 -12.38 10.45 -11.55
CA ALA A 41 -12.22 9.70 -12.80
C ALA A 41 -13.59 9.28 -13.36
N ARG A 42 -14.53 8.88 -12.50
CA ARG A 42 -15.92 8.61 -12.90
C ARG A 42 -16.65 9.88 -13.34
N ALA A 43 -16.43 11.01 -12.65
CA ALA A 43 -17.05 12.29 -12.96
C ALA A 43 -16.60 12.82 -14.33
N PHE A 44 -15.30 12.82 -14.60
CA PHE A 44 -14.69 13.23 -15.87
C PHE A 44 -15.25 12.42 -17.04
N ARG A 45 -15.36 11.09 -16.89
CA ARG A 45 -15.95 10.21 -17.91
C ARG A 45 -17.44 10.47 -18.16
N ARG A 46 -18.19 10.82 -17.12
CA ARG A 46 -19.66 10.89 -17.20
C ARG A 46 -20.18 12.28 -17.56
N TRP A 47 -19.53 13.32 -17.06
CA TRP A 47 -20.01 14.70 -17.14
C TRP A 47 -19.00 15.64 -17.78
N GLY A 48 -17.81 15.15 -18.11
CA GLY A 48 -16.80 15.92 -18.78
C GLY A 48 -17.23 16.33 -20.20
N HIS A 49 -17.01 17.59 -20.55
CA HIS A 49 -17.29 18.14 -21.89
C HIS A 49 -16.04 18.46 -22.72
N LEU A 50 -14.86 18.33 -22.11
CA LEU A 50 -13.54 18.48 -22.74
C LEU A 50 -13.09 17.16 -23.40
N GLU A 51 -12.35 17.28 -24.49
CA GLU A 51 -11.76 16.14 -25.22
C GLU A 51 -10.70 15.41 -24.38
N SER A 52 -10.00 16.14 -23.50
CA SER A 52 -8.97 15.60 -22.60
C SER A 52 -9.52 14.78 -21.42
N ASN A 53 -10.83 14.71 -21.21
CA ASN A 53 -11.37 14.10 -20.00
C ASN A 53 -11.08 12.60 -19.86
N GLU A 54 -11.06 11.87 -20.98
CA GLU A 54 -10.71 10.45 -20.95
C GLU A 54 -9.23 10.27 -20.60
N GLU A 55 -8.36 11.16 -21.08
CA GLU A 55 -6.95 11.18 -20.72
C GLU A 55 -6.74 11.48 -19.24
N SER A 56 -7.37 12.54 -18.71
CA SER A 56 -7.31 12.87 -17.28
C SER A 56 -7.83 11.74 -16.41
N ALA A 57 -8.95 11.10 -16.80
CA ALA A 57 -9.47 9.94 -16.08
C ALA A 57 -8.50 8.73 -16.13
N ALA A 58 -7.81 8.53 -17.26
CA ALA A 58 -6.79 7.49 -17.37
C ALA A 58 -5.55 7.79 -16.50
N GLN A 59 -5.14 9.04 -16.37
CA GLN A 59 -4.05 9.44 -15.47
C GLN A 59 -4.43 9.23 -14.00
N MET A 60 -5.67 9.59 -13.61
CA MET A 60 -6.20 9.29 -12.27
C MET A 60 -6.22 7.78 -12.00
N ASP A 61 -6.61 6.96 -12.98
CA ASP A 61 -6.59 5.49 -12.85
C ASP A 61 -5.18 4.94 -12.64
N ARG A 62 -4.16 5.54 -13.27
CA ARG A 62 -2.75 5.18 -12.98
C ARG A 62 -2.40 5.48 -11.53
N ALA A 63 -2.76 6.66 -11.02
CA ALA A 63 -2.53 7.01 -9.61
C ALA A 63 -3.30 6.08 -8.65
N ILE A 64 -4.54 5.73 -8.98
CA ILE A 64 -5.35 4.75 -8.24
C ILE A 64 -4.66 3.38 -8.21
N ALA A 65 -4.09 2.92 -9.32
CA ALA A 65 -3.38 1.65 -9.37
C ALA A 65 -2.12 1.62 -8.49
N VAL A 66 -1.40 2.74 -8.38
CA VAL A 66 -0.27 2.88 -7.44
C VAL A 66 -0.77 2.87 -5.99
N LEU A 67 -1.84 3.62 -5.69
CA LEU A 67 -2.48 3.63 -4.37
C LEU A 67 -2.98 2.25 -3.96
N ASP A 68 -3.58 1.49 -4.88
CA ASP A 68 -4.04 0.12 -4.63
C ASP A 68 -2.89 -0.80 -4.19
N ARG A 69 -1.68 -0.65 -4.77
CA ARG A 69 -0.49 -1.39 -4.34
C ARG A 69 0.01 -0.94 -2.97
N LEU A 70 0.16 0.37 -2.75
CA LEU A 70 0.61 0.93 -1.47
C LEU A 70 -0.33 0.56 -0.31
N ILE A 71 -1.65 0.51 -0.57
CA ILE A 71 -2.66 0.14 0.43
C ILE A 71 -2.66 -1.36 0.70
N ALA A 72 -2.41 -2.19 -0.32
CA ALA A 72 -2.31 -3.63 -0.13
C ALA A 72 -1.06 -4.03 0.66
N ASP A 73 0.03 -3.24 0.53
CA ASP A 73 1.32 -3.42 1.21
C ASP A 73 1.91 -4.84 1.08
N ASP A 74 1.66 -5.46 -0.08
CA ASP A 74 1.96 -6.87 -0.33
C ASP A 74 3.31 -7.06 -1.06
N TYR A 75 4.27 -6.18 -0.81
CA TYR A 75 5.54 -6.10 -1.55
C TYR A 75 6.49 -7.26 -1.28
N ALA A 76 6.36 -7.92 -0.13
CA ALA A 76 7.27 -8.97 0.32
C ALA A 76 6.66 -10.38 0.31
N SER A 77 5.37 -10.58 -0.02
CA SER A 77 4.71 -11.89 0.17
C SER A 77 5.37 -13.04 -0.56
N GLU A 78 5.70 -12.87 -1.84
CA GLU A 78 6.36 -13.94 -2.60
C GLU A 78 7.74 -14.29 -2.05
N ASP A 79 8.51 -13.28 -1.65
CA ASP A 79 9.85 -13.47 -1.11
C ASP A 79 9.79 -14.11 0.29
N LEU A 80 8.85 -13.67 1.14
CA LEU A 80 8.59 -14.26 2.45
C LEU A 80 8.09 -15.71 2.34
N GLU A 81 7.27 -16.03 1.33
CA GLU A 81 6.82 -17.41 1.09
C GLU A 81 8.01 -18.31 0.73
N ARG A 82 8.91 -17.83 -0.16
CA ARG A 82 10.14 -18.57 -0.53
C ARG A 82 11.08 -18.70 0.66
N TRP A 83 11.25 -17.63 1.43
CA TRP A 83 12.08 -17.61 2.63
C TRP A 83 11.54 -18.56 3.69
N SER A 84 10.24 -18.56 3.94
CA SER A 84 9.58 -19.47 4.88
C SER A 84 9.71 -20.94 4.43
N LYS A 85 9.52 -21.25 3.15
CA LYS A 85 9.75 -22.60 2.61
C LYS A 85 11.20 -23.07 2.79
N LYS A 86 12.16 -22.15 2.71
CA LYS A 86 13.59 -22.44 2.86
C LYS A 86 13.96 -22.70 4.32
N TRP A 87 13.54 -21.83 5.24
CA TRP A 87 13.98 -21.86 6.64
C TRP A 87 13.08 -22.71 7.54
N GLY A 88 11.85 -23.01 7.13
CA GLY A 88 10.90 -23.84 7.86
C GLY A 88 10.08 -23.05 8.87
N GLU A 89 9.44 -23.76 9.80
CA GLU A 89 8.62 -23.11 10.83
C GLU A 89 9.45 -22.38 11.88
N ALA A 90 8.84 -21.37 12.51
CA ALA A 90 9.43 -20.65 13.62
C ALA A 90 9.55 -21.57 14.85
N THR A 91 10.75 -21.71 15.37
CA THR A 91 11.04 -22.46 16.59
C THR A 91 11.40 -21.51 17.73
N TRP A 92 11.06 -21.91 18.95
CA TRP A 92 11.34 -21.15 20.16
C TRP A 92 12.30 -21.93 21.04
N GLY A 93 13.47 -21.34 21.31
CA GLY A 93 14.49 -21.91 22.19
C GLY A 93 14.89 -20.93 23.30
N ARG A 94 15.71 -21.36 24.26
CA ARG A 94 16.38 -20.42 25.16
C ARG A 94 17.61 -19.85 24.47
N SER A 95 17.89 -18.57 24.67
CA SER A 95 19.15 -17.98 24.21
C SER A 95 20.31 -18.48 25.08
N GLU A 96 21.43 -18.87 24.45
CA GLU A 96 22.65 -19.26 25.17
C GLU A 96 23.34 -18.05 25.81
N GLU A 97 23.30 -16.89 25.16
CA GLU A 97 23.89 -15.63 25.65
C GLU A 97 23.06 -15.00 26.78
N HIS A 98 21.74 -15.22 26.75
CA HIS A 98 20.79 -14.62 27.68
C HIS A 98 19.73 -15.66 28.10
N PRO A 99 20.02 -16.51 29.09
CA PRO A 99 19.17 -17.66 29.45
C PRO A 99 17.73 -17.33 29.86
N ASP A 100 17.50 -16.10 30.32
CA ASP A 100 16.18 -15.58 30.71
C ASP A 100 15.31 -15.15 29.51
N PHE A 101 15.89 -15.12 28.31
CA PHE A 101 15.21 -14.69 27.09
C PHE A 101 14.93 -15.86 26.16
N MET A 102 13.72 -15.86 25.62
CA MET A 102 13.35 -16.74 24.52
C MET A 102 14.01 -16.24 23.23
N ARG A 103 14.58 -17.17 22.47
CA ARG A 103 15.13 -16.95 21.15
C ARG A 103 14.17 -17.52 20.11
N LEU A 104 13.89 -16.70 19.11
CA LEU A 104 13.27 -17.13 17.86
C LEU A 104 14.36 -17.71 16.93
N GLY A 105 14.10 -18.89 16.39
CA GLY A 105 14.91 -19.53 15.35
C GLY A 105 14.01 -20.21 14.32
N PHE A 106 14.60 -20.96 13.39
CA PHE A 106 13.88 -21.68 12.34
C PHE A 106 14.36 -23.12 12.24
N GLU A 107 13.48 -24.04 11.83
CA GLU A 107 13.77 -25.49 11.82
C GLU A 107 15.05 -25.87 11.05
N ASN A 108 15.31 -25.18 9.94
CA ASN A 108 16.48 -25.47 9.09
C ASN A 108 17.73 -24.68 9.50
N GLU A 109 17.65 -23.82 10.51
CA GLU A 109 18.79 -23.10 11.08
C GLU A 109 19.57 -24.02 12.05
N LYS A 110 20.60 -24.71 11.55
CA LYS A 110 21.36 -25.69 12.36
C LYS A 110 22.68 -25.16 12.88
N THR A 111 23.27 -24.22 12.16
CA THR A 111 24.58 -23.64 12.47
C THR A 111 24.49 -22.12 12.70
N ASP A 112 25.53 -21.53 13.28
CA ASP A 112 25.62 -20.06 13.40
C ASP A 112 25.75 -19.39 12.02
N GLU A 113 26.33 -20.07 11.03
CA GLU A 113 26.40 -19.61 9.64
C GLU A 113 25.00 -19.57 9.01
N ASP A 114 24.19 -20.62 9.21
CA ASP A 114 22.79 -20.66 8.77
C ASP A 114 21.98 -19.51 9.38
N ARG A 115 22.23 -19.20 10.66
CA ARG A 115 21.59 -18.08 11.36
C ARG A 115 21.91 -16.74 10.73
N GLN A 116 23.20 -16.52 10.45
CA GLN A 116 23.63 -15.28 9.82
C GLN A 116 23.04 -15.16 8.42
N ALA A 117 23.03 -16.24 7.64
CA ALA A 117 22.42 -16.27 6.31
C ALA A 117 20.90 -16.00 6.36
N CYS A 118 20.18 -16.66 7.27
CA CYS A 118 18.74 -16.48 7.46
C CYS A 118 18.38 -15.03 7.79
N ARG A 119 19.13 -14.42 8.73
CA ARG A 119 18.97 -12.99 9.09
C ARG A 119 19.32 -12.06 7.95
N GLN A 120 20.41 -12.33 7.24
CA GLN A 120 20.84 -11.52 6.11
C GLN A 120 19.79 -11.53 4.98
N GLU A 121 19.22 -12.70 4.67
CA GLU A 121 18.14 -12.81 3.69
C GLU A 121 16.88 -12.06 4.14
N ALA A 122 16.51 -12.15 5.42
CA ALA A 122 15.37 -11.39 5.94
C ALA A 122 15.59 -9.87 5.82
N LEU A 123 16.82 -9.40 6.09
CA LEU A 123 17.19 -7.99 5.91
C LEU A 123 17.14 -7.57 4.44
N GLU A 124 17.58 -8.43 3.52
CA GLU A 124 17.52 -8.18 2.07
C GLU A 124 16.08 -8.09 1.56
N ILE A 125 15.19 -8.96 2.03
CA ILE A 125 13.76 -8.92 1.71
C ILE A 125 13.16 -7.61 2.21
N SER A 126 13.42 -7.23 3.46
CA SER A 126 12.93 -5.97 4.04
C SER A 126 13.47 -4.75 3.30
N ALA A 127 14.76 -4.73 2.95
CA ALA A 127 15.34 -3.63 2.19
C ALA A 127 14.75 -3.50 0.77
N LYS A 128 14.48 -4.65 0.13
CA LYS A 128 13.80 -4.70 -1.17
C LYS A 128 12.37 -4.19 -1.07
N GLU A 129 11.63 -4.62 -0.06
CA GLU A 129 10.26 -4.17 0.24
C GLU A 129 10.21 -2.65 0.40
N ASP A 130 11.09 -2.08 1.23
CA ASP A 130 11.17 -0.64 1.44
C ASP A 130 11.51 0.12 0.16
N GLY A 131 12.41 -0.43 -0.67
CA GLY A 131 12.75 0.14 -1.97
C GLY A 131 11.56 0.16 -2.95
N LEU A 132 10.77 -0.91 -3.01
CA LEU A 132 9.57 -0.99 -3.84
C LEU A 132 8.48 -0.04 -3.36
N ARG A 133 8.24 0.01 -2.04
CA ARG A 133 7.29 0.93 -1.42
C ARG A 133 7.68 2.39 -1.69
N ALA A 134 8.96 2.74 -1.54
CA ALA A 134 9.48 4.07 -1.84
C ALA A 134 9.30 4.44 -3.32
N ALA A 135 9.60 3.51 -4.24
CA ALA A 135 9.42 3.74 -5.67
C ALA A 135 7.96 3.99 -6.06
N ASP A 136 7.01 3.24 -5.48
CA ASP A 136 5.58 3.49 -5.69
C ASP A 136 5.13 4.83 -5.08
N MET A 137 5.66 5.19 -3.91
CA MET A 137 5.39 6.51 -3.31
C MET A 137 5.89 7.66 -4.20
N ASP A 138 7.11 7.54 -4.74
CA ASP A 138 7.68 8.53 -5.65
C ASP A 138 6.88 8.62 -6.96
N ALA A 139 6.44 7.48 -7.51
CA ALA A 139 5.59 7.45 -8.69
C ALA A 139 4.24 8.13 -8.45
N LEU A 140 3.60 7.87 -7.30
CA LEU A 140 2.36 8.53 -6.90
C LEU A 140 2.55 10.05 -6.76
N LEU A 141 3.58 10.49 -6.04
CA LEU A 141 3.86 11.91 -5.84
C LEU A 141 4.22 12.61 -7.15
N GLY A 142 4.87 11.92 -8.09
CA GLY A 142 5.12 12.40 -9.44
C GLY A 142 3.82 12.70 -10.19
N LEU A 143 2.91 11.72 -10.26
CA LEU A 143 1.60 11.86 -10.91
C LEU A 143 0.77 12.99 -10.27
N LEU A 144 0.75 13.05 -8.94
CA LEU A 144 0.04 14.12 -8.23
C LEU A 144 0.66 15.47 -8.55
N ARG A 145 1.98 15.63 -8.47
CA ARG A 145 2.64 16.91 -8.74
C ARG A 145 2.32 17.44 -10.14
N GLU A 146 2.28 16.55 -11.12
CA GLU A 146 2.03 16.91 -12.52
C GLU A 146 0.58 17.37 -12.74
N HIS A 147 -0.40 16.70 -12.14
CA HIS A 147 -1.80 16.89 -12.50
C HIS A 147 -2.72 17.37 -11.38
N LEU A 148 -2.18 17.63 -10.17
CA LEU A 148 -3.00 17.92 -9.00
C LEU A 148 -3.98 19.05 -9.26
N PHE A 149 -3.62 20.12 -9.95
CA PHE A 149 -4.52 21.26 -10.14
C PHE A 149 -5.57 21.04 -11.24
N GLU A 150 -5.29 20.16 -12.20
CA GLU A 150 -6.18 19.90 -13.35
C GLU A 150 -7.28 18.90 -13.00
N TRP A 151 -7.03 18.02 -12.04
CA TRP A 151 -7.93 16.92 -11.67
C TRP A 151 -9.16 17.32 -10.84
N TRP A 152 -9.26 18.58 -10.41
CA TRP A 152 -10.36 19.08 -9.56
C TRP A 152 -11.20 20.18 -10.21
N ASP A 153 -10.86 20.58 -11.43
CA ASP A 153 -11.62 21.54 -12.24
C ASP A 153 -12.78 20.86 -12.99
#